data_AF-A0A9P0N383-F1
#
_entry.id   AF-A0A9P0N383-F1
#
_cell.length_a   1.000
_cell.length_b   1.000
_cell.length_c   1.000
_cell.angle_alpha   90.00
_cell.angle_beta   90.00
_cell.angle_gamma   90.00
#
_symmetry.space_group_name_H-M   'P 1'
#
loop_
_entity.id
_entity.type
_entity.pdbx_description
1 polymer ?
#
loop_
_entity_poly.entity_id
_entity_poly.type
_entity_poly.pdbx_seq_one_letter_code
_entity_poly.pdbx_strand_id
1 'polypeptide(L)'
;MTTPKSEKDLHLPLSRVKTIMKSSPDVEAVGAEPLYLVTKVTELFVTDLAKRAFKNSKNTFLEYKHIAEVVQEDDTLDFLREIMPRKITVRQFKEIMAKKATKNGNSDDSSEESSEEESTEESSSNNEQD
;
A
#
# COMPACT_ATOMS: atom_id res chain seq x y z
N MET A 1 5.13 41.25 18.31
CA MET A 1 5.94 40.23 17.61
C MET A 1 5.44 38.87 18.07
N THR A 2 4.62 38.22 17.26
CA THR A 2 4.11 36.87 17.53
C THR A 2 5.24 35.87 17.26
N THR A 3 5.72 35.20 18.30
CA THR A 3 6.66 34.08 18.16
C THR A 3 5.95 32.93 17.44
N PRO A 4 6.60 32.25 16.47
CA PRO A 4 6.00 31.09 15.81
C PRO A 4 5.86 29.94 16.81
N LYS A 5 4.67 29.33 16.79
CA LYS A 5 4.22 28.25 17.67
C LYS A 5 5.13 27.01 17.50
N SER A 6 5.54 26.44 18.62
CA SER A 6 6.56 25.40 18.80
C SER A 6 6.52 24.20 17.83
N GLU A 7 7.70 23.73 17.43
CA GLU A 7 8.06 22.51 16.67
C GLU A 7 7.63 21.17 17.32
N LYS A 8 6.44 21.08 17.93
CA LYS A 8 5.99 19.93 18.73
C LYS A 8 5.03 18.96 18.04
N ASP A 9 4.80 19.09 16.73
CA ASP A 9 3.65 18.44 16.07
C ASP A 9 4.04 17.47 14.93
N LEU A 10 5.22 16.86 15.04
CA LEU A 10 5.67 15.76 14.17
C LEU A 10 5.68 14.45 14.96
N HIS A 11 5.04 13.43 14.40
CA HIS A 11 5.08 12.05 14.87
C HIS A 11 6.29 11.28 14.31
N LEU A 12 6.85 11.71 13.18
CA LEU A 12 8.02 11.09 12.58
C LEU A 12 9.32 11.80 13.03
N PRO A 13 10.37 11.03 13.41
CA PRO A 13 11.63 11.61 13.85
C PRO A 13 12.41 12.21 12.66
N LEU A 14 12.67 13.53 12.74
CA LEU A 14 13.40 14.29 11.71
C LEU A 14 14.75 13.66 11.33
N SER A 15 15.48 13.10 12.31
CA SER A 15 16.77 12.44 12.06
C SER A 15 16.63 11.24 11.12
N ARG A 16 15.58 10.43 11.29
CA ARG A 16 15.35 9.25 10.44
C ARG A 16 14.94 9.66 9.03
N VAL A 17 14.05 10.65 8.92
CA VAL A 17 13.62 11.19 7.62
C VAL A 17 14.82 11.78 6.88
N LYS A 18 15.68 12.55 7.56
CA LYS A 18 16.90 13.11 6.98
C LYS A 18 17.83 12.03 6.44
N THR A 19 18.03 10.95 7.19
CA THR A 19 18.86 9.81 6.75
C THR A 19 18.29 9.14 5.49
N ILE A 20 16.97 8.99 5.40
CA ILE A 20 16.31 8.42 4.22
C ILE A 20 16.44 9.37 3.02
N MET A 21 16.20 10.67 3.21
CA MET A 21 16.38 11.65 2.12
C MET A 21 17.80 11.62 1.55
N LYS A 22 18.81 11.50 2.43
CA LYS A 22 20.24 11.42 2.05
C LYS A 22 20.68 10.05 1.52
N SER A 23 19.83 9.02 1.53
CA SER A 23 20.20 7.73 0.92
C SER A 23 20.08 7.75 -0.61
N SER A 24 19.45 8.79 -1.17
CA SER A 24 19.40 9.00 -2.61
C SER A 24 20.75 9.53 -3.11
N PRO A 25 21.31 8.97 -4.19
CA PRO A 25 22.66 9.32 -4.68
C PRO A 25 22.78 10.80 -5.08
N ASP A 26 21.68 11.44 -5.45
CA ASP A 26 21.65 12.83 -5.93
C ASP A 26 21.37 13.87 -4.82
N VAL A 27 21.37 13.47 -3.54
CA VAL A 27 21.06 14.35 -2.41
C VAL A 27 22.27 14.55 -1.50
N GLU A 28 23.02 15.63 -1.73
CA GLU A 28 24.20 15.97 -0.93
C GLU A 28 23.84 16.53 0.46
N ALA A 29 22.91 17.48 0.49
CA ALA A 29 22.49 18.19 1.69
C ALA A 29 20.97 18.39 1.73
N VAL A 30 20.43 18.41 2.95
CA VAL A 30 19.00 18.63 3.21
C VAL A 30 18.86 19.76 4.22
N GLY A 31 18.21 20.85 3.80
CA GLY A 31 17.89 22.00 4.64
C GLY A 31 16.79 21.71 5.66
N ALA A 32 16.68 22.55 6.70
CA ALA A 32 15.73 22.35 7.79
C ALA A 32 14.26 22.45 7.35
N GLU A 33 13.93 23.42 6.49
CA GLU A 33 12.56 23.66 6.01
C GLU A 33 12.04 22.54 5.09
N PRO A 34 12.78 22.09 4.04
CA PRO A 34 12.40 20.92 3.26
C PRO A 34 12.28 19.65 4.11
N LEU A 35 13.20 19.46 5.08
CA LEU A 35 13.15 18.32 5.99
C LEU A 35 11.86 18.31 6.81
N TYR A 36 11.49 19.46 7.38
CA TYR A 36 10.25 19.60 8.14
C TYR A 36 9.02 19.33 7.27
N LEU A 37 8.97 19.92 6.07
CA LEU A 37 7.86 19.77 5.13
C LEU A 37 7.68 18.31 4.70
N VAL A 38 8.75 17.64 4.25
CA VAL A 38 8.71 16.23 3.84
C VAL A 38 8.29 15.34 5.01
N THR A 39 8.76 15.63 6.22
CA THR A 39 8.34 14.89 7.42
C THR A 39 6.83 14.99 7.64
N LYS A 40 6.27 16.21 7.55
CA LYS A 40 4.83 16.40 7.72
C LYS A 40 3.99 15.79 6.59
N VAL A 41 4.43 15.94 5.35
CA VAL A 41 3.75 15.34 4.19
C VAL A 41 3.75 13.82 4.30
N THR A 42 4.85 13.20 4.76
CA THR A 42 4.93 11.75 4.93
C THR A 42 3.93 11.25 5.99
N GLU A 43 3.74 11.98 7.10
CA GLU A 43 2.71 11.64 8.11
C GLU A 43 1.30 11.68 7.52
N LEU A 44 1.00 12.73 6.76
CA LEU A 44 -0.30 12.90 6.11
C LEU A 44 -0.52 11.80 5.07
N PHE A 45 0.51 11.47 4.30
CA PHE A 45 0.48 10.42 3.30
C PHE A 45 0.17 9.05 3.92
N VAL A 46 0.86 8.65 4.99
CA VAL A 46 0.62 7.37 5.67
C VAL A 46 -0.81 7.31 6.22
N THR A 47 -1.28 8.40 6.82
CA THR A 47 -2.64 8.49 7.37
C THR A 47 -3.69 8.39 6.26
N ASP A 48 -3.48 9.09 5.14
CA ASP A 48 -4.40 9.08 4.01
C ASP A 48 -4.45 7.70 3.34
N LEU A 49 -3.29 7.09 3.07
CA LEU A 49 -3.19 5.74 2.51
C LEU A 49 -3.93 4.71 3.39
N ALA A 50 -3.73 4.77 4.71
CA ALA A 50 -4.41 3.87 5.65
C ALA A 50 -5.94 4.08 5.63
N LYS A 51 -6.41 5.33 5.55
CA LYS A 51 -7.85 5.64 5.47
C LYS A 51 -8.48 5.18 4.16
N ARG A 52 -7.81 5.39 3.02
CA ARG A 52 -8.27 4.92 1.70
C ARG A 52 -8.38 3.40 1.69
N ALA A 53 -7.33 2.71 2.13
CA ALA A 53 -7.30 1.26 2.20
C ALA A 53 -8.38 0.70 3.16
N PHE A 54 -8.60 1.35 4.31
CA PHE A 54 -9.63 0.90 5.25
C PHE A 54 -11.05 1.15 4.72
N LYS A 55 -11.29 2.29 4.07
CA LYS A 55 -12.60 2.63 3.48
C LYS A 55 -13.05 1.62 2.42
N ASN A 56 -12.10 1.08 1.65
CA ASN A 56 -12.38 0.07 0.64
C ASN A 56 -12.47 -1.34 1.22
N SER A 57 -12.08 -1.55 2.49
CA SER A 57 -12.24 -2.83 3.17
C SER A 57 -13.61 -2.94 3.83
N LYS A 58 -14.29 -4.08 3.64
CA LYS A 58 -15.53 -4.43 4.38
C LYS A 58 -15.24 -4.98 5.79
N ASN A 59 -13.96 -5.01 6.19
CA ASN A 59 -13.47 -5.66 7.40
C ASN A 59 -13.27 -4.67 8.55
N THR A 60 -13.18 -5.19 9.78
CA THR A 60 -12.86 -4.42 10.98
C THR A 60 -11.36 -4.10 11.12
N PHE A 61 -10.51 -4.80 10.38
CA PHE A 61 -9.05 -4.68 10.43
C PHE A 61 -8.45 -4.38 9.06
N LEU A 62 -7.37 -3.59 9.07
CA LEU A 62 -6.60 -3.30 7.87
C LEU A 62 -5.57 -4.39 7.61
N GLU A 63 -5.63 -5.00 6.43
CA GLU A 63 -4.71 -6.04 5.98
C GLU A 63 -3.88 -5.57 4.79
N TYR A 64 -2.77 -6.27 4.51
CA TYR A 64 -1.91 -5.97 3.37
C TYR A 64 -2.67 -5.92 2.03
N LYS A 65 -3.62 -6.86 1.82
CA LYS A 65 -4.39 -6.94 0.57
C LYS A 65 -5.17 -5.65 0.29
N HIS A 66 -5.71 -4.99 1.32
CA HIS A 66 -6.47 -3.75 1.17
C HIS A 66 -5.57 -2.59 0.71
N ILE A 67 -4.34 -2.52 1.22
CA ILE A 67 -3.37 -1.49 0.79
C ILE A 67 -2.89 -1.79 -0.63
N ALA A 68 -2.55 -3.05 -0.92
CA ALA A 68 -2.10 -3.46 -2.25
C ALA A 68 -3.17 -3.22 -3.32
N GLU A 69 -4.45 -3.41 -3.00
CA GLU A 69 -5.56 -3.13 -3.91
C GLU A 69 -5.64 -1.65 -4.27
N VAL A 70 -5.67 -0.76 -3.28
CA VAL A 70 -5.69 0.70 -3.49
C VAL A 70 -4.47 1.19 -4.27
N VAL A 71 -3.28 0.67 -3.98
CA VAL A 71 -2.06 1.02 -4.73
C VAL A 71 -2.15 0.61 -6.20
N GLN A 72 -2.84 -0.48 -6.52
CA GLN A 72 -2.99 -0.91 -7.91
C GLN A 72 -4.14 -0.22 -8.66
N GLU A 73 -5.04 0.46 -7.96
CA GLU A 73 -6.20 1.14 -8.57
C GLU A 73 -5.99 2.65 -8.72
N ASP A 74 -5.21 3.25 -7.82
CA ASP A 74 -5.00 4.69 -7.78
C ASP A 74 -3.68 5.08 -8.48
N ASP A 75 -3.77 5.74 -9.62
CA ASP A 75 -2.61 6.20 -10.39
C ASP A 75 -1.71 7.19 -9.63
N THR A 76 -2.24 7.88 -8.60
CA THR A 76 -1.41 8.75 -7.75
C THR A 76 -0.45 7.95 -6.86
N LEU A 77 -0.68 6.64 -6.72
CA LEU A 77 0.14 5.69 -5.96
C LEU A 77 1.01 4.81 -6.86
N ASP A 78 1.15 5.12 -8.14
CA ASP A 78 1.88 4.33 -9.13
C ASP A 78 3.32 4.00 -8.69
N PHE A 79 3.97 4.96 -8.02
CA PHE A 79 5.32 4.81 -7.46
C PHE A 79 5.45 3.68 -6.42
N LEU A 80 4.35 3.15 -5.90
CA LEU A 80 4.33 2.03 -4.95
C LEU A 80 4.02 0.68 -5.60
N ARG A 81 3.63 0.62 -6.88
CA ARG A 81 3.15 -0.63 -7.50
C ARG A 81 4.18 -1.76 -7.47
N GLU A 82 5.44 -1.43 -7.73
CA GLU A 82 6.53 -2.41 -7.71
C GLU A 82 6.90 -2.85 -6.30
N ILE A 83 6.67 -2.00 -5.30
CA ILE A 83 6.97 -2.26 -3.88
C ILE A 83 5.83 -3.06 -3.22
N MET A 84 4.59 -2.84 -3.67
CA MET A 84 3.37 -3.40 -3.08
C MET A 84 2.56 -4.21 -4.11
N PRO A 85 3.06 -5.38 -4.53
CA PRO A 85 2.35 -6.23 -5.49
C PRO A 85 1.12 -6.91 -4.88
N ARG A 86 0.10 -7.18 -5.70
CA ARG A 86 -1.02 -8.06 -5.31
C ARG A 86 -0.49 -9.48 -5.07
N LYS A 87 -0.81 -10.05 -3.91
CA LYS A 87 -0.48 -11.45 -3.63
C LYS A 87 -1.39 -12.35 -4.47
N ILE A 88 -0.77 -13.27 -5.20
CA ILE A 88 -1.47 -14.34 -5.92
C ILE A 88 -0.97 -15.69 -5.42
N THR A 89 -1.87 -16.65 -5.30
CA THR A 89 -1.51 -18.03 -4.97
C THR A 89 -0.85 -18.71 -6.16
N VAL A 90 -0.06 -19.75 -5.91
CA VAL A 90 0.54 -20.58 -6.98
C VAL A 90 -0.55 -21.15 -7.90
N ARG A 91 -1.71 -21.49 -7.34
CA ARG A 91 -2.87 -21.96 -8.11
C ARG A 91 -3.38 -20.88 -9.06
N GLN A 92 -3.65 -19.67 -8.54
CA GLN A 92 -4.07 -18.53 -9.37
C GLN A 92 -3.04 -18.20 -10.45
N PHE A 93 -1.74 -18.24 -10.13
CA PHE A 93 -0.69 -18.02 -11.12
C PHE A 93 -0.73 -19.05 -12.25
N LYS A 94 -0.89 -20.34 -11.93
CA LYS A 94 -1.03 -21.40 -12.95
C LYS A 94 -2.26 -21.17 -13.83
N GLU A 95 -3.38 -20.77 -13.25
CA GLU A 95 -4.62 -20.46 -13.98
C GLU A 95 -4.44 -19.23 -14.89
N ILE A 96 -3.81 -18.15 -14.41
CA ILE A 96 -3.48 -16.96 -15.21
C ILE A 96 -2.58 -17.33 -16.38
N MET A 97 -1.55 -18.15 -16.16
CA MET A 97 -0.64 -18.59 -17.22
C MET A 97 -1.32 -19.49 -18.25
N ALA A 98 -2.20 -20.39 -17.81
CA ALA A 98 -3.00 -21.22 -18.72
C ALA A 98 -3.97 -20.37 -19.56
N LYS A 99 -4.66 -19.40 -18.94
CA LYS A 99 -5.54 -18.45 -19.63
C LYS A 99 -4.78 -17.55 -20.61
N LYS A 100 -3.55 -17.14 -20.27
CA LYS A 100 -2.71 -16.33 -21.16
C LYS A 100 -2.23 -17.13 -22.37
N ALA A 101 -1.89 -18.41 -22.20
CA ALA A 101 -1.51 -19.31 -23.29
C ALA A 101 -2.66 -19.55 -24.28
N THR A 102 -3.91 -19.57 -23.82
CA THR A 102 -5.09 -19.71 -24.69
C THR A 102 -5.52 -18.39 -25.35
N LYS A 103 -5.30 -17.24 -24.69
CA LYS A 103 -5.68 -15.90 -25.21
C LYS A 103 -4.74 -15.37 -26.31
N ASN A 104 -3.53 -15.90 -26.43
CA ASN A 104 -2.56 -15.51 -27.49
C ASN A 104 -2.99 -15.88 -28.94
N GLY A 105 -4.18 -16.48 -29.13
CA GLY A 105 -4.75 -16.81 -30.44
C GLY A 105 -5.85 -15.87 -30.96
N ASN A 106 -6.30 -14.87 -30.20
CA ASN A 106 -7.36 -13.97 -30.67
C ASN A 106 -7.18 -12.55 -30.10
N SER A 107 -6.75 -11.63 -30.97
CA SER A 107 -6.80 -10.19 -30.74
C SER A 107 -8.26 -9.74 -30.64
N ASP A 108 -8.71 -9.27 -29.47
CA ASP A 108 -9.22 -7.91 -29.27
C ASP A 108 -9.73 -7.69 -27.83
N ASP A 109 -9.57 -6.46 -27.38
CA ASP A 109 -10.31 -5.71 -26.36
C ASP A 109 -10.22 -6.04 -24.85
N SER A 110 -10.19 -4.93 -24.11
CA SER A 110 -9.90 -4.74 -22.69
C SER A 110 -11.13 -4.97 -21.82
N SER A 111 -10.95 -5.70 -20.72
CA SER A 111 -11.62 -5.38 -19.45
C SER A 111 -10.92 -6.14 -18.32
N GLU A 112 -10.39 -5.37 -17.38
CA GLU A 112 -9.93 -5.82 -16.08
C GLU A 112 -11.14 -6.37 -15.30
N GLU A 113 -11.23 -7.70 -15.17
CA GLU A 113 -12.13 -8.30 -14.18
C GLU A 113 -11.34 -8.56 -12.91
N SER A 114 -11.54 -7.67 -11.93
CA SER A 114 -11.23 -7.94 -10.53
C SER A 114 -12.24 -8.99 -10.03
N SER A 115 -11.85 -10.26 -10.06
CA SER A 115 -12.63 -11.34 -9.47
C SER A 115 -12.40 -11.33 -7.95
N GLU A 116 -13.31 -10.68 -7.23
CA GLU A 116 -13.52 -10.88 -5.79
C GLU A 116 -14.00 -12.32 -5.55
N GLU A 117 -13.26 -13.13 -4.78
CA GLU A 117 -13.80 -14.36 -4.19
C GLU A 117 -13.68 -14.30 -2.66
N GLU A 118 -14.84 -14.40 -2.02
CA GLU A 118 -15.04 -14.56 -0.57
C GLU A 118 -14.28 -15.77 -0.05
N SER A 119 -13.47 -15.57 0.99
CA SER A 119 -12.91 -16.66 1.77
C SER A 119 -13.81 -16.92 2.98
N THR A 120 -14.63 -17.97 2.90
CA THR A 120 -15.32 -18.54 4.05
C THR A 120 -14.30 -19.29 4.92
N GLU A 121 -14.01 -18.79 6.12
CA GLU A 121 -13.23 -19.54 7.10
C GLU A 121 -14.15 -20.44 7.94
N GLU A 122 -14.06 -21.75 7.71
CA GLU A 122 -14.58 -22.75 8.65
C GLU A 122 -13.67 -22.84 9.87
N SER A 123 -14.15 -22.36 11.02
CA SER A 123 -13.53 -22.66 12.31
C SER A 123 -14.01 -24.03 12.80
N SER A 124 -13.22 -25.08 12.55
CA SER A 124 -13.34 -26.35 13.27
C SER A 124 -12.60 -26.24 14.60
N SER A 125 -13.34 -26.11 15.70
CA SER A 125 -12.80 -26.35 17.05
C SER A 125 -13.50 -27.56 17.63
N ASN A 126 -12.93 -28.73 17.36
CA ASN A 126 -13.14 -29.93 18.16
C ASN A 126 -12.41 -29.75 19.49
N ASN A 127 -13.12 -29.90 20.60
CA ASN A 127 -12.56 -30.52 21.80
C ASN A 127 -13.72 -31.11 22.63
N GLU A 128 -13.91 -32.42 22.48
CA GLU A 128 -14.47 -33.30 23.50
C GLU A 128 -13.50 -33.35 24.69
N GLN A 129 -13.99 -33.27 25.93
CA GLN A 129 -14.26 -34.43 26.81
C GLN A 129 -14.15 -34.07 28.30
N ASP A 130 -15.15 -34.56 29.04
CA ASP A 130 -15.33 -34.76 30.50
C ASP A 130 -15.36 -33.57 31.48
#